data_AF-A0A5S4TN61-F1
#
_entry.id   AF-A0A5S4TN61-F1
#
_cell.length_a   1.000
_cell.length_b   1.000
_cell.length_c   1.000
_cell.angle_alpha   90.00
_cell.angle_beta   90.00
_cell.angle_gamma   90.00
#
_symmetry.space_group_name_H-M   'P 1'
#
loop_
_entity.id
_entity.type
_entity.pdbx_description
1 polymer ?
#
loop_
_entity_poly.entity_id
_entity_poly.type
_entity_poly.pdbx_seq_one_letter_code
_entity_poly.pdbx_strand_id
1 'polypeptide(L)'
;MPRYWVGVVSKNHVLRGVEGNFCQVCHGKGGPLNRMKKGDYLLYYSPKYDMNGQDKLQAFVALGKIIDDKAYQVEQFEGFFPFRRNIEY
;
A
#
# COMPACT_ATOMS: atom_id res chain seq x y z
N MET A 1 -15.00 15.07 4.59
CA MET A 1 -14.61 14.66 3.22
C MET A 1 -13.48 13.65 3.30
N PRO A 2 -13.51 12.57 2.51
CA PRO A 2 -12.42 11.61 2.43
C PRO A 2 -11.17 12.26 1.80
N ARG A 3 -9.99 11.86 2.24
CA ARG A 3 -8.72 12.24 1.60
C ARG A 3 -8.26 11.16 0.62
N TYR A 4 -7.52 11.59 -0.39
CA TYR A 4 -6.92 10.72 -1.39
C TYR A 4 -5.40 10.75 -1.24
N TRP A 5 -4.81 9.57 -1.21
CA TRP A 5 -3.37 9.35 -1.04
C TRP A 5 -2.83 8.65 -2.29
N VAL A 6 -1.57 8.92 -2.63
CA VAL A 6 -0.87 8.22 -3.72
C VAL A 6 0.33 7.47 -3.15
N GLY A 7 0.33 6.16 -3.29
CA GLY A 7 1.48 5.29 -3.03
C GLY A 7 2.23 5.02 -4.33
N VAL A 8 3.56 5.12 -4.30
CA VAL A 8 4.43 4.80 -5.45
C VAL A 8 5.10 3.45 -5.20
N VAL A 9 4.64 2.41 -5.90
CA VAL A 9 5.06 1.01 -5.67
C VAL A 9 5.03 0.25 -7.00
N SER A 10 5.98 -0.66 -7.24
CA SER A 10 5.99 -1.52 -8.45
C SER A 10 4.74 -2.41 -8.55
N LYS A 11 4.17 -2.58 -9.75
CA LYS A 11 2.87 -3.26 -9.97
C LYS A 11 2.78 -4.61 -9.27
N ASN A 12 3.76 -5.48 -9.45
CA ASN A 12 3.71 -6.84 -8.90
C ASN A 12 3.76 -6.86 -7.36
N HIS A 13 4.32 -5.82 -6.75
CA HIS A 13 4.29 -5.64 -5.30
C HIS A 13 2.93 -5.08 -4.83
N VAL A 14 2.30 -4.20 -5.61
CA VAL A 14 0.92 -3.75 -5.36
C VAL A 14 -0.06 -4.92 -5.38
N LEU A 15 0.06 -5.83 -6.35
CA LEU A 15 -0.83 -6.98 -6.49
C LEU A 15 -0.85 -7.89 -5.26
N ARG A 16 0.26 -8.03 -4.53
CA ARG A 16 0.31 -8.76 -3.26
C ARG A 16 -0.57 -8.12 -2.18
N GLY A 17 -0.60 -6.78 -2.16
CA GLY A 17 -1.48 -6.03 -1.26
C GLY A 17 -2.95 -6.15 -1.66
N VAL A 18 -3.23 -6.10 -2.97
CA VAL A 18 -4.58 -6.30 -3.52
C VAL A 18 -5.13 -7.68 -3.16
N GLU A 19 -4.36 -8.74 -3.45
CA GLU A 19 -4.74 -10.13 -3.11
C GLU A 19 -4.96 -10.32 -1.61
N GLY A 20 -4.20 -9.63 -0.77
CA GLY A 20 -4.31 -9.69 0.68
C GLY A 20 -5.23 -8.66 1.34
N ASN A 21 -5.91 -7.78 0.57
CA ASN A 21 -6.70 -6.67 1.09
C ASN A 21 -5.98 -5.78 2.12
N PHE A 22 -4.70 -5.49 1.88
CA PHE A 22 -3.89 -4.61 2.73
C PHE A 22 -3.02 -3.64 1.93
N CYS A 23 -2.72 -2.49 2.52
CA CYS A 23 -1.67 -1.60 2.03
C CYS A 23 -0.45 -1.58 2.94
N GLN A 24 0.72 -1.53 2.31
CA GLN A 24 2.02 -1.37 2.94
C GLN A 24 2.86 -0.44 2.06
N VAL A 25 3.37 0.66 2.62
CA VAL A 25 4.16 1.66 1.89
C VAL A 25 5.36 2.12 2.72
N CYS A 26 6.24 2.92 2.13
CA CYS A 26 7.37 3.56 2.80
C CYS A 26 8.28 2.56 3.54
N HIS A 27 8.57 1.40 2.91
CA HIS A 27 9.37 0.31 3.49
C HIS A 27 8.81 -0.25 4.81
N GLY A 28 7.49 -0.23 4.99
CA GLY A 28 6.83 -0.77 6.19
C GLY A 28 6.78 0.20 7.36
N LYS A 29 7.09 1.50 7.18
CA LYS A 29 6.99 2.50 8.24
C LYS A 29 5.53 2.85 8.58
N GLY A 30 5.19 2.89 9.86
CA GLY A 30 3.84 3.21 10.33
C GLY A 30 3.45 4.69 10.23
N GLY A 31 4.42 5.62 10.30
CA GLY A 31 4.16 7.07 10.32
C GLY A 31 3.23 7.56 9.20
N PRO A 32 3.54 7.29 7.92
CA PRO A 32 2.67 7.67 6.80
C PRO A 32 1.28 7.03 6.86
N LEU A 33 1.19 5.74 7.22
CA LEU A 33 -0.06 4.99 7.32
C LEU A 33 -0.97 5.54 8.42
N ASN A 34 -0.40 5.94 9.56
CA ASN A 34 -1.16 6.48 10.70
C ASN A 34 -1.79 7.86 10.42
N ARG A 35 -1.43 8.54 9.33
CA ARG A 35 -2.09 9.79 8.90
C ARG A 35 -3.39 9.54 8.12
N MET A 36 -3.54 8.35 7.55
CA MET A 36 -4.75 7.95 6.83
C MET A 36 -5.87 7.66 7.83
N LYS A 37 -7.10 8.07 7.50
CA LYS A 37 -8.29 7.79 8.30
C LYS A 37 -9.14 6.72 7.62
N LYS A 38 -9.96 6.02 8.40
CA LYS A 38 -11.02 5.17 7.86
C LYS A 38 -11.88 5.98 6.88
N GLY A 39 -12.12 5.42 5.69
CA GLY A 39 -12.83 6.07 4.60
C GLY A 39 -11.98 6.94 3.66
N ASP A 40 -10.70 7.17 3.96
CA ASP A 40 -9.76 7.71 2.98
C ASP A 40 -9.52 6.69 1.85
N TYR A 41 -9.01 7.16 0.72
CA TYR A 41 -8.68 6.32 -0.44
C TYR A 41 -7.18 6.33 -0.72
N LEU A 42 -6.63 5.18 -1.11
CA LEU A 42 -5.26 5.03 -1.56
C LEU A 42 -5.24 4.60 -3.03
N LEU A 43 -4.57 5.39 -3.85
CA LEU A 43 -4.24 5.06 -5.23
C LEU A 43 -2.80 4.58 -5.30
N TYR A 44 -2.55 3.55 -6.11
CA TYR A 44 -1.20 3.10 -6.41
C TYR A 44 -0.78 3.55 -7.80
N TYR A 45 0.26 4.36 -7.87
CA TYR A 45 1.00 4.64 -9.09
C TYR A 45 2.21 3.70 -9.18
N SER A 46 2.32 2.98 -10.29
CA SER A 46 3.43 2.06 -10.54
C SER A 46 4.32 2.58 -11.64
N PRO A 47 5.54 3.06 -11.32
CA PRO A 47 6.49 3.49 -12.34
C PRO A 47 7.01 2.31 -13.18
N LYS A 48 7.02 1.11 -12.60
CA LYS A 48 7.53 -0.12 -13.21
C LYS A 48 6.77 -1.37 -12.77
N TYR A 49 6.95 -2.48 -13.49
CA TYR A 49 6.34 -3.77 -13.18
C TYR A 49 6.90 -4.38 -11.90
N ASP A 50 8.23 -4.50 -11.83
CA ASP A 50 8.94 -5.18 -10.74
C ASP A 50 9.87 -4.25 -9.96
N MET A 51 10.02 -4.51 -8.67
CA MET A 51 10.85 -3.70 -7.76
C MET A 51 12.32 -3.64 -8.19
N ASN A 52 12.86 -4.75 -8.70
CA ASN A 52 14.25 -4.83 -9.16
C ASN A 52 14.37 -4.80 -10.70
N GLY A 53 13.25 -4.75 -11.42
CA GLY A 53 13.21 -4.66 -12.87
C GLY A 53 13.42 -3.23 -13.39
N GLN A 54 13.61 -3.12 -14.71
CA GLN A 54 13.73 -1.85 -15.44
C GLN A 54 12.51 -1.57 -16.34
N ASP A 55 11.62 -2.55 -16.52
CA ASP A 55 10.45 -2.41 -17.39
C ASP A 55 9.46 -1.39 -16.83
N LYS A 56 9.29 -0.31 -17.59
CA LYS A 56 8.40 0.79 -17.23
C LYS A 56 6.94 0.39 -17.39
N LEU A 57 6.11 0.93 -16.50
CA LEU A 57 4.65 0.81 -16.58
C LEU A 57 3.99 2.20 -16.55
N GLN A 58 4.39 3.04 -15.59
CA GLN A 58 3.96 4.43 -15.46
C GLN A 58 2.44 4.65 -15.46
N ALA A 59 1.70 3.81 -14.72
CA ALA A 59 0.24 3.86 -14.65
C ALA A 59 -0.28 3.77 -13.21
N PHE A 60 -1.49 4.25 -12.98
CA PHE A 60 -2.25 3.89 -11.79
C PHE A 60 -2.78 2.46 -11.95
N VAL A 61 -2.55 1.60 -10.95
CA VAL A 61 -2.81 0.15 -11.07
C VAL A 61 -3.83 -0.39 -10.06
N ALA A 62 -4.11 0.36 -8.99
CA ALA A 62 -5.11 0.00 -7.99
C ALA A 62 -5.62 1.25 -7.28
N LEU A 63 -6.87 1.18 -6.84
CA LEU A 63 -7.53 2.14 -5.95
C LEU A 63 -8.19 1.29 -4.86
N GLY A 64 -8.11 1.73 -3.61
CA GLY A 64 -8.85 1.08 -2.54
C GLY A 64 -9.16 2.03 -1.40
N LYS A 65 -10.13 1.66 -0.58
CA LYS A 65 -10.63 2.45 0.55
C LYS A 65 -10.07 1.89 1.86
N ILE A 66 -9.57 2.77 2.73
CA ILE A 66 -9.12 2.41 4.07
C ILE A 66 -10.33 2.02 4.93
N ILE A 67 -10.33 0.82 5.50
CA ILE A 67 -11.50 0.30 6.28
C ILE A 67 -11.26 0.19 7.79
N ASP A 68 -10.01 0.33 8.23
CA ASP A 68 -9.61 0.28 9.64
C ASP A 68 -9.29 1.67 10.21
N ASP A 69 -9.11 1.73 11.53
CA ASP A 69 -8.82 2.99 12.24
C ASP A 69 -7.33 3.21 12.50
N LYS A 70 -6.52 2.15 12.58
CA LYS A 70 -5.10 2.22 12.97
C LYS A 70 -4.26 1.23 12.16
N ALA A 71 -2.99 1.61 11.90
CA ALA A 71 -2.02 0.68 11.35
C ALA A 71 -1.64 -0.40 12.37
N TYR A 72 -1.38 -1.60 11.87
CA TYR A 72 -0.95 -2.75 12.66
C TYR A 72 0.32 -3.36 12.05
N GLN A 73 1.10 -4.06 12.87
CA GLN A 73 2.28 -4.79 12.40
C GLN A 73 1.93 -6.26 12.16
N VAL A 74 2.62 -6.87 11.20
CA VAL A 74 2.57 -8.30 10.95
C VAL A 74 3.99 -8.80 10.71
N GLU A 75 4.34 -9.98 11.21
CA GLU A 75 5.61 -10.61 10.85
C GLU A 75 5.51 -11.13 9.41
N GLN A 76 6.33 -10.59 8.51
CA GLN A 76 6.35 -11.04 7.12
C GLN A 76 7.49 -12.03 6.86
N PHE A 77 8.59 -11.90 7.60
CA PHE A 77 9.68 -12.86 7.72
C PHE A 77 10.44 -12.58 9.03
N GLU A 78 11.32 -13.49 9.43
CA GLU A 78 12.02 -13.42 10.72
C GLU A 78 12.65 -12.04 10.97
N GLY A 79 12.20 -11.37 12.03
CA GLY A 79 12.71 -10.07 12.43
C GLY A 79 12.16 -8.86 11.64
N PHE A 80 11.25 -9.06 10.67
CA PHE A 80 10.68 -7.97 9.88
C PHE A 80 9.16 -7.84 10.09
N PHE A 81 8.82 -6.74 10.76
CA PHE A 81 7.45 -6.41 11.20
C PHE A 81 6.94 -5.10 10.56
N PRO A 82 6.63 -5.08 9.25
CA PRO A 82 6.10 -3.89 8.60
C PRO A 82 4.72 -3.53 9.10
N PHE A 83 4.41 -2.24 9.06
CA PHE A 83 3.05 -1.74 9.29
C PHE A 83 2.18 -1.89 8.04
N ARG A 84 0.92 -2.27 8.26
CA ARG A 84 -0.14 -2.41 7.26
C ARG A 84 -1.40 -1.65 7.67
N ARG A 85 -2.26 -1.37 6.69
CA ARG A 85 -3.68 -1.01 6.88
C ARG A 85 -4.53 -1.98 6.07
N ASN A 86 -5.72 -2.27 6.54
CA ASN A 86 -6.75 -2.98 5.77
C ASN A 86 -7.36 -2.05 4.73
N ILE A 87 -7.44 -2.55 3.50
CA ILE A 87 -8.02 -1.86 2.36
C ILE A 87 -9.08 -2.75 1.73
N GLU A 88 -10.20 -2.14 1.35
CA GLU A 88 -11.15 -2.69 0.39
C GLU A 88 -10.78 -2.17 -1.00
N TYR A 89 -10.33 -3.05 -1.89
CA TYR A 89 -9.92 -2.74 -3.27
C TYR A 89 -11.08 -2.84 -4.26
#